data_AF-A0A7K0KY76-F1
#
_entry.id   AF-A0A7K0KY76-F1
#
_cell.length_a   1.000
_cell.length_b   1.000
_cell.length_c   1.000
_cell.angle_alpha   90.00
_cell.angle_beta   90.00
_cell.angle_gamma   90.00
#
_symmetry.space_group_name_H-M   'P 1'
#
loop_
_entity.id
_entity.type
_entity.pdbx_description
1 polymer ?
#
loop_
_entity_poly.entity_id
_entity_poly.type
_entity_poly.pdbx_seq_one_letter_code
_entity_poly.pdbx_strand_id
1 'polypeptide(L)'
;IITSLYGDKTVWQRRRLFGIAIGFIGVVALVGIESITGNASPLAIGFVVISAVLYAYSTIMVTTNLPNVSGLAINSVAMAFTAILFLPFAIAQWPVDPISLQSGSSLIALGIFSTAMAFYYFFIVMAEIGPARASLVTYLNTAFAVLLGVIILGEPLTLGIAIGLPLVLIGSYFAGRKVQA
;
A
#
# COMPACT_ATOMS: atom_id res chain seq x y z
N ILE A 1 0.94 -8.79 -15.47
CA ILE A 1 1.77 -9.89 -16.02
C ILE A 1 1.39 -11.21 -15.35
N ILE A 2 1.55 -11.34 -14.02
CA ILE A 2 1.13 -12.56 -13.30
C ILE A 2 -0.34 -12.89 -13.59
N THR A 3 -1.26 -11.94 -13.46
CA THR A 3 -2.69 -12.15 -13.76
C THR A 3 -2.97 -12.51 -15.22
N SER A 4 -2.15 -12.05 -16.19
CA SER A 4 -2.33 -12.46 -17.59
C SER A 4 -1.82 -13.86 -17.88
N LEU A 5 -0.82 -14.34 -17.13
CA LEU A 5 -0.38 -15.73 -17.18
C LEU A 5 -1.47 -16.67 -16.65
N TYR A 6 -2.30 -16.21 -15.71
CA TYR A 6 -3.50 -16.91 -15.23
C TYR A 6 -4.73 -16.74 -16.16
N GLY A 7 -4.57 -16.17 -17.36
CA GLY A 7 -5.61 -16.11 -18.39
C GLY A 7 -6.48 -14.85 -18.40
N ASP A 8 -6.30 -13.92 -17.48
CA ASP A 8 -7.02 -12.64 -17.51
C ASP A 8 -6.41 -11.71 -18.55
N LYS A 9 -7.09 -11.52 -19.69
CA LYS A 9 -6.64 -10.63 -20.77
C LYS A 9 -7.03 -9.16 -20.54
N THR A 10 -7.84 -8.85 -19.53
CA THR A 10 -8.29 -7.47 -19.23
C THR A 10 -7.15 -6.56 -18.79
N VAL A 11 -6.03 -7.12 -18.33
CA VAL A 11 -4.81 -6.37 -17.95
C VAL A 11 -4.17 -5.61 -19.12
N TRP A 12 -4.40 -6.03 -20.36
CA TRP A 12 -3.82 -5.39 -21.55
C TRP A 12 -4.73 -4.33 -22.19
N GLN A 13 -5.88 -4.02 -21.58
CA GLN A 13 -6.76 -2.99 -22.11
C GLN A 13 -6.08 -1.61 -22.05
N ARG A 14 -6.18 -0.86 -23.16
CA ARG A 14 -5.52 0.45 -23.33
C ARG A 14 -5.80 1.43 -22.18
N ARG A 15 -7.04 1.46 -21.65
CA ARG A 15 -7.41 2.33 -20.53
C ARG A 15 -6.69 1.98 -19.24
N ARG A 16 -6.51 0.68 -18.97
CA ARG A 16 -5.83 0.19 -17.77
C ARG A 16 -4.32 0.43 -17.85
N LEU A 17 -3.71 0.20 -19.01
CA LEU A 17 -2.31 0.53 -19.27
C LEU A 17 -2.04 2.04 -19.15
N PHE A 18 -2.94 2.86 -19.69
CA PHE A 18 -2.87 4.32 -19.56
C PHE A 18 -2.95 4.76 -18.10
N GLY A 19 -3.88 4.17 -17.33
CA GLY A 19 -3.98 4.42 -15.89
C GLY A 19 -2.72 4.04 -15.12
N ILE A 20 -2.13 2.87 -15.41
CA ILE A 20 -0.87 2.42 -14.80
C ILE A 20 0.28 3.37 -15.13
N ALA A 21 0.41 3.78 -16.40
CA ALA A 21 1.47 4.70 -16.83
C ALA A 21 1.33 6.08 -16.15
N ILE A 22 0.12 6.64 -16.13
CA ILE A 22 -0.15 7.91 -15.45
C ILE A 22 0.12 7.81 -13.95
N GLY A 23 -0.36 6.74 -13.31
CA GLY A 23 -0.16 6.51 -11.88
C GLY A 23 1.32 6.42 -11.54
N PHE A 24 2.10 5.71 -12.36
CA PHE A 24 3.55 5.59 -12.20
C PHE A 24 4.26 6.94 -12.34
N ILE A 25 3.92 7.74 -13.37
CA ILE A 25 4.44 9.10 -13.54
C ILE A 25 4.08 9.97 -12.32
N GLY A 26 2.87 9.83 -11.80
CA GLY A 26 2.41 10.52 -10.60
C GLY A 26 3.24 10.16 -9.37
N VAL A 27 3.55 8.88 -9.16
CA VAL A 27 4.42 8.43 -8.06
C VAL A 27 5.83 9.00 -8.21
N VAL A 28 6.40 8.97 -9.41
CA VAL A 28 7.73 9.54 -9.68
C VAL A 28 7.75 11.05 -9.38
N ALA A 29 6.70 11.78 -9.78
CA ALA A 29 6.56 13.20 -9.48
C ALA A 29 6.39 13.48 -7.97
N LEU A 30 5.64 12.61 -7.27
CA LEU A 30 5.36 12.75 -5.84
C LEU A 30 6.58 12.43 -4.98
N VAL A 31 7.32 11.37 -5.29
CA VAL A 31 8.56 10.98 -4.60
C VAL A 31 9.70 11.98 -4.89
N GLY A 32 9.62 12.68 -6.02
CA GLY A 32 10.52 13.78 -6.35
C GLY A 32 11.86 13.33 -6.95
N ILE A 33 12.48 14.25 -7.70
CA ILE A 33 13.76 14.02 -8.39
C ILE A 33 14.91 13.86 -7.38
N GLU A 34 14.81 14.46 -6.20
CA GLU A 34 15.84 14.37 -5.15
C GLU A 34 16.10 12.93 -4.71
N SER A 35 15.05 12.09 -4.71
CA SER A 35 15.18 10.66 -4.41
C SER A 35 15.84 9.85 -5.53
N ILE A 36 15.90 10.40 -6.76
CA ILE A 36 16.58 9.80 -7.92
C ILE A 36 18.05 10.23 -7.98
N THR A 37 18.35 11.45 -7.53
CA THR A 37 19.72 11.99 -7.46
C THR A 37 20.51 11.53 -6.24
N GLY A 38 19.83 10.92 -5.25
CA GLY A 38 20.49 10.32 -4.09
C GLY A 38 21.35 9.11 -4.46
N ASN A 39 22.30 8.75 -3.59
CA ASN A 39 23.12 7.53 -3.68
C ASN A 39 22.28 6.27 -3.36
N ALA A 40 21.25 5.99 -4.17
CA ALA A 40 20.42 4.82 -3.99
C ALA A 40 21.23 3.56 -4.31
N SER A 41 21.42 2.69 -3.30
CA SER A 41 22.08 1.40 -3.50
C SER A 41 21.27 0.55 -4.48
N PRO A 42 21.87 0.03 -5.57
CA PRO A 42 21.20 -0.86 -6.51
C PRO A 42 20.56 -2.09 -5.83
N LEU A 43 21.17 -2.53 -4.73
CA LEU A 43 20.69 -3.66 -3.93
C LEU A 43 19.38 -3.31 -3.18
N ALA A 44 19.29 -2.09 -2.63
CA ALA A 44 18.06 -1.61 -1.98
C ALA A 44 16.90 -1.49 -2.99
N ILE A 45 17.19 -0.99 -4.19
CA ILE A 45 16.21 -0.94 -5.29
C ILE A 45 15.73 -2.36 -5.62
N GLY A 46 16.64 -3.33 -5.70
CA GLY A 46 16.31 -4.74 -5.89
C GLY A 46 15.34 -5.29 -4.84
N PHE A 47 15.58 -5.01 -3.56
CA PHE A 47 14.68 -5.44 -2.48
C PHE A 47 13.28 -4.81 -2.56
N VAL A 48 13.18 -3.53 -2.94
CA VAL A 48 11.88 -2.86 -3.14
C VAL A 48 11.10 -3.52 -4.28
N VAL A 49 11.77 -3.83 -5.40
CA VAL A 49 11.14 -4.52 -6.54
C VAL A 49 10.66 -5.92 -6.13
N ILE A 50 11.50 -6.69 -5.40
CA ILE A 50 11.11 -8.01 -4.89
C ILE A 50 9.90 -7.90 -3.96
N SER A 51 9.90 -6.93 -3.05
CA SER A 51 8.78 -6.69 -2.14
C SER A 51 7.47 -6.39 -2.89
N ALA A 52 7.53 -5.54 -3.93
CA ALA A 52 6.37 -5.24 -4.77
C ALA A 52 5.83 -6.48 -5.49
N VAL A 53 6.72 -7.36 -6.00
CA VAL A 53 6.34 -8.62 -6.65
C VAL A 53 5.70 -9.59 -5.66
N LEU A 54 6.28 -9.74 -4.46
CA LEU A 54 5.74 -10.60 -3.40
C LEU A 54 4.37 -10.11 -2.91
N TYR A 55 4.18 -8.80 -2.78
CA TYR A 55 2.90 -8.20 -2.40
C TYR A 55 1.82 -8.49 -3.47
N ALA A 56 2.15 -8.31 -4.75
CA ALA A 56 1.26 -8.63 -5.85
C ALA A 56 0.91 -10.13 -5.88
N TYR A 57 1.90 -11.01 -5.70
CA TYR A 57 1.69 -12.46 -5.64
C TYR A 57 0.78 -12.86 -4.48
N SER A 58 1.04 -12.34 -3.27
CA SER A 58 0.22 -12.60 -2.08
C SER A 58 -1.24 -12.21 -2.30
N THR A 59 -1.47 -11.03 -2.89
CA THR A 59 -2.82 -10.55 -3.21
C THR A 59 -3.55 -11.47 -4.20
N ILE A 60 -2.86 -11.92 -5.26
CA ILE A 60 -3.43 -12.86 -6.25
C ILE A 60 -3.72 -14.22 -5.60
N MET A 61 -2.79 -14.74 -4.79
CA MET A 61 -2.95 -16.01 -4.11
C MET A 61 -4.16 -15.99 -3.17
N VAL A 62 -4.33 -14.94 -2.37
CA VAL A 62 -5.46 -14.79 -1.45
C VAL A 62 -6.78 -14.70 -2.22
N THR A 63 -6.85 -13.85 -3.25
CA THR A 63 -8.08 -13.63 -4.01
C THR A 63 -8.49 -14.82 -4.89
N THR A 64 -7.52 -15.65 -5.31
CA THR A 64 -7.77 -16.79 -6.21
C THR A 64 -7.98 -18.11 -5.45
N ASN A 65 -7.16 -18.38 -4.43
CA ASN A 65 -7.17 -19.68 -3.74
C ASN A 65 -7.99 -19.68 -2.44
N LEU A 66 -8.29 -18.51 -1.86
CA LEU A 66 -9.02 -18.38 -0.60
C LEU A 66 -10.28 -17.48 -0.73
N PRO A 67 -11.10 -17.59 -1.80
CA PRO A 67 -12.20 -16.64 -2.04
C PRO A 67 -13.30 -16.67 -0.97
N ASN A 68 -13.44 -17.77 -0.23
CA ASN A 68 -14.48 -17.98 0.78
C ASN A 68 -14.01 -17.79 2.23
N VAL A 69 -12.73 -17.46 2.43
CA VAL A 69 -12.17 -17.26 3.78
C VAL A 69 -12.27 -15.78 4.14
N SER A 70 -12.65 -15.48 5.39
CA SER A 70 -12.75 -14.09 5.83
C SER A 70 -11.39 -13.40 5.74
N GLY A 71 -11.34 -12.22 5.10
CA GLY A 71 -10.10 -11.47 4.97
C GLY A 71 -9.51 -11.06 6.32
N LEU A 72 -10.37 -10.90 7.35
CA LEU A 72 -9.94 -10.67 8.73
C LEU A 72 -9.13 -11.85 9.27
N ALA A 73 -9.56 -13.09 9.05
CA ALA A 73 -8.83 -14.28 9.49
C ALA A 73 -7.47 -14.39 8.78
N ILE A 74 -7.44 -14.17 7.46
CA ILE A 74 -6.20 -14.19 6.67
C ILE A 74 -5.21 -13.15 7.20
N ASN A 75 -5.65 -11.90 7.38
CA ASN A 75 -4.78 -10.83 7.87
C ASN A 75 -4.31 -11.09 9.31
N SER A 76 -5.18 -11.62 10.18
CA SER A 76 -4.82 -11.91 11.57
C SER A 76 -3.70 -12.96 11.66
N VAL A 77 -3.84 -14.06 10.91
CA VAL A 77 -2.82 -15.12 10.85
C VAL A 77 -1.53 -14.60 10.20
N ALA A 78 -1.64 -13.84 9.10
CA ALA A 78 -0.49 -13.24 8.43
C ALA A 78 0.30 -12.29 9.36
N MET A 79 -0.41 -11.47 10.14
CA MET A 79 0.22 -10.57 11.12
C MET A 79 0.87 -11.35 12.27
N ALA A 80 0.22 -12.38 12.80
CA ALA A 80 0.80 -13.22 13.85
C ALA A 80 2.07 -13.95 13.36
N PHE A 81 2.04 -14.51 12.15
CA PHE A 81 3.20 -15.14 11.55
C PHE A 81 4.33 -14.14 11.30
N THR A 82 4.01 -12.94 10.81
CA THR A 82 4.98 -11.85 10.64
C THR A 82 5.62 -11.45 11.96
N ALA A 83 4.85 -11.34 13.04
CA ALA A 83 5.35 -11.04 14.37
C ALA A 83 6.35 -12.10 14.86
N ILE A 84 6.02 -13.39 14.70
CA ILE A 84 6.90 -14.50 15.08
C ILE A 84 8.18 -14.50 14.22
N LEU A 85 8.05 -14.30 12.91
CA LEU A 85 9.17 -14.31 11.98
C LEU A 85 10.16 -13.18 12.27
N PHE A 86 9.66 -11.99 12.63
CA PHE A 86 10.49 -10.82 12.93
C PHE A 86 10.96 -10.74 14.38
N LEU A 87 10.36 -11.50 15.30
CA LEU A 87 10.74 -11.55 16.71
C LEU A 87 12.25 -11.79 16.95
N PRO A 88 12.93 -12.78 16.32
CA PRO A 88 14.35 -12.98 16.55
C PRO A 88 15.21 -11.80 16.06
N PHE A 89 14.81 -11.14 14.98
CA PHE A 89 15.50 -9.94 14.48
C PHE A 89 15.30 -8.74 15.42
N ALA A 90 14.09 -8.58 15.96
CA ALA A 90 13.80 -7.55 16.94
C ALA A 90 14.62 -7.74 18.23
N ILE A 91 14.81 -8.98 18.67
CA ILE A 91 15.66 -9.30 19.83
C ILE A 91 17.15 -9.07 19.49
N ALA A 92 17.60 -9.48 18.31
CA ALA A 92 19.00 -9.34 17.91
C ALA A 92 19.42 -7.87 17.72
N GLN A 93 18.49 -7.01 17.29
CA GLN A 93 18.71 -5.56 17.09
C GLN A 93 18.08 -4.73 18.22
N TRP A 94 17.92 -5.32 19.41
CA TRP A 94 17.32 -4.61 20.52
C TRP A 94 18.13 -3.36 20.87
N PRO A 95 17.49 -2.17 21.00
CA PRO A 95 18.21 -0.95 21.30
C PRO A 95 18.90 -1.04 22.65
N VAL A 96 20.15 -0.56 22.70
CA VAL A 96 20.95 -0.48 23.94
C VAL A 96 20.42 0.63 24.85
N ASP A 97 19.85 1.69 24.25
CA ASP A 97 19.24 2.80 24.96
C ASP A 97 17.83 2.46 25.47
N PRO A 98 17.41 3.03 26.61
CA PRO A 98 16.08 2.82 27.14
C PRO A 98 15.01 3.32 26.17
N ILE A 99 14.05 2.45 25.86
CA ILE A 99 12.92 2.77 24.99
C ILE A 99 12.07 3.83 25.69
N SER A 100 11.93 4.99 25.06
CA SER A 100 11.12 6.07 25.61
C SER A 100 9.65 5.66 25.69
N LEU A 101 8.95 6.13 26.74
CA LEU A 101 7.51 5.87 26.90
C LEU A 101 6.70 6.41 25.70
N GLN A 102 7.19 7.49 25.08
CA GLN A 102 6.59 8.11 23.89
C GLN A 102 6.71 7.22 22.65
N SER A 103 7.86 6.60 22.43
CA SER A 103 8.07 5.66 21.31
C SER A 103 7.19 4.42 21.48
N GLY A 104 7.12 3.87 22.70
CA GLY A 104 6.28 2.72 23.01
C GLY A 104 4.79 3.00 22.83
N SER A 105 4.29 4.13 23.33
CA SER A 105 2.88 4.51 23.17
C SER A 105 2.52 4.81 21.72
N SER A 106 3.42 5.44 20.96
CA SER A 106 3.24 5.69 19.52
C SER A 106 3.15 4.39 18.72
N LEU A 107 3.99 3.39 19.04
CA LEU A 107 3.96 2.09 18.39
C LEU A 107 2.65 1.34 18.69
N ILE A 108 2.19 1.37 19.93
CA ILE A 108 0.90 0.78 20.33
C ILE A 108 -0.26 1.48 19.61
N ALA A 109 -0.23 2.81 19.55
CA ALA A 109 -1.26 3.59 18.86
C ALA A 109 -1.28 3.26 17.35
N LEU A 110 -0.11 3.14 16.71
CA LEU A 110 0.00 2.74 15.30
C LEU A 110 -0.57 1.34 15.06
N GLY A 111 -0.26 0.37 15.92
CA GLY A 111 -0.78 -0.99 15.82
C GLY A 111 -2.30 -1.07 15.99
N ILE A 112 -2.84 -0.41 17.01
CA ILE A 112 -4.27 -0.48 17.33
C ILE A 112 -5.10 0.37 16.36
N PHE A 113 -4.82 1.67 16.28
CA PHE A 113 -5.66 2.61 15.53
C PHE A 113 -5.41 2.51 14.02
N SER A 114 -4.14 2.57 13.59
CA SER A 114 -3.84 2.59 12.15
C SER A 114 -3.99 1.23 11.48
N THR A 115 -3.86 0.13 12.23
CA THR A 115 -3.85 -1.23 11.64
C THR A 115 -5.08 -2.04 12.03
N ALA A 116 -5.23 -2.39 13.31
CA ALA A 116 -6.31 -3.29 13.74
C ALA A 116 -7.70 -2.70 13.49
N MET A 117 -7.91 -1.45 13.91
CA MET A 117 -9.19 -0.75 13.76
C MET A 117 -9.48 -0.42 12.28
N ALA A 118 -8.47 0.01 11.52
CA ALA A 118 -8.59 0.25 10.09
C ALA A 118 -9.01 -0.99 9.31
N PHE A 119 -8.34 -2.14 9.53
CA PHE A 119 -8.71 -3.38 8.85
C PHE A 119 -10.08 -3.90 9.27
N TYR A 120 -10.43 -3.79 10.55
CA TYR A 120 -11.75 -4.17 11.03
C TYR A 120 -12.86 -3.43 10.28
N TYR A 121 -12.78 -2.09 10.21
CA TYR A 121 -13.76 -1.29 9.47
C TYR A 121 -13.71 -1.53 7.95
N PHE A 122 -12.50 -1.68 7.38
CA PHE A 122 -12.35 -1.99 5.97
C PHE A 122 -13.10 -3.27 5.59
N PHE A 123 -13.02 -4.32 6.41
CA PHE A 123 -13.75 -5.57 6.16
C PHE A 123 -15.26 -5.45 6.36
N ILE A 124 -15.73 -4.67 7.34
CA ILE A 124 -17.17 -4.38 7.50
C ILE A 124 -17.71 -3.66 6.27
N VAL A 125 -17.07 -2.56 5.87
CA VAL A 125 -17.47 -1.80 4.69
C VAL A 125 -17.41 -2.67 3.45
N MET A 126 -16.37 -3.49 3.29
CA MET A 126 -16.27 -4.43 2.18
C MET A 126 -17.43 -5.43 2.12
N ALA A 127 -17.90 -5.91 3.27
CA ALA A 127 -19.07 -6.79 3.34
C ALA A 127 -20.38 -6.06 3.00
N GLU A 128 -20.53 -4.79 3.37
CA GLU A 128 -21.75 -4.00 3.12
C GLU A 128 -21.87 -3.46 1.69
N ILE A 129 -20.81 -2.85 1.15
CA ILE A 129 -20.85 -2.15 -0.16
C ILE A 129 -20.15 -2.93 -1.28
N GLY A 130 -19.56 -4.08 -0.95
CA GLY A 130 -18.88 -4.98 -1.87
C GLY A 130 -17.45 -4.55 -2.24
N PRO A 131 -16.60 -5.49 -2.74
CA PRO A 131 -15.18 -5.25 -3.00
C PRO A 131 -14.89 -4.12 -3.99
N ALA A 132 -15.78 -3.92 -4.97
CA ALA A 132 -15.59 -2.90 -6.01
C ALA A 132 -15.74 -1.46 -5.50
N ARG A 133 -16.58 -1.23 -4.49
CA ARG A 133 -16.71 0.10 -3.86
C ARG A 133 -15.73 0.27 -2.71
N ALA A 134 -15.46 -0.80 -1.96
CA ALA A 134 -14.46 -0.78 -0.89
C ALA A 134 -13.05 -0.46 -1.39
N SER A 135 -12.70 -0.83 -2.62
CA SER A 135 -11.41 -0.48 -3.22
C SER A 135 -11.18 1.04 -3.34
N LEU A 136 -12.24 1.86 -3.37
CA LEU A 136 -12.15 3.32 -3.39
C LEU A 136 -11.48 3.89 -2.13
N VAL A 137 -11.54 3.16 -1.00
CA VAL A 137 -10.87 3.54 0.24
C VAL A 137 -9.37 3.70 0.03
N THR A 138 -8.76 2.84 -0.81
CA THR A 138 -7.32 2.92 -1.13
C THR A 138 -6.95 4.22 -1.84
N TYR A 139 -7.83 4.73 -2.71
CA TYR A 139 -7.62 5.99 -3.41
C TYR A 139 -7.74 7.18 -2.46
N LEU A 140 -8.76 7.17 -1.61
CA LEU A 140 -8.93 8.18 -0.56
C LEU A 140 -7.77 8.16 0.43
N ASN A 141 -7.27 6.99 0.80
CA ASN A 141 -6.14 6.85 1.72
C ASN A 141 -4.92 7.64 1.24
N THR A 142 -4.62 7.63 -0.06
CA THR A 142 -3.50 8.40 -0.63
C THR A 142 -3.72 9.90 -0.49
N ALA A 143 -4.93 10.39 -0.76
CA ALA A 143 -5.26 11.81 -0.61
C ALA A 143 -5.22 12.27 0.85
N PHE A 144 -5.81 11.48 1.77
CA PHE A 144 -5.78 11.79 3.20
C PHE A 144 -4.37 11.73 3.77
N ALA A 145 -3.53 10.79 3.35
CA ALA A 145 -2.14 10.70 3.80
C ALA A 145 -1.37 12.01 3.51
N VAL A 146 -1.49 12.54 2.29
CA VAL A 146 -0.85 13.81 1.91
C VAL A 146 -1.46 14.99 2.67
N LEU A 147 -2.79 15.07 2.77
CA LEU A 147 -3.46 16.15 3.50
C LEU A 147 -3.03 16.20 4.98
N LEU A 148 -2.98 15.04 5.63
CA LEU A 148 -2.54 14.95 7.03
C LEU A 148 -1.04 15.21 7.17
N GLY A 149 -0.20 14.80 6.21
CA GLY A 149 1.23 15.16 6.20
C GLY A 149 1.44 16.67 6.15
N VAL A 150 0.68 17.38 5.31
CA VAL A 150 0.79 18.83 5.18
C VAL A 150 0.20 19.55 6.41
N ILE A 151 -0.98 19.15 6.88
CA ILE A 151 -1.70 19.86 7.94
C ILE A 151 -1.13 19.54 9.33
N ILE A 152 -0.82 18.27 9.60
CA ILE A 152 -0.40 17.80 10.94
C ILE A 152 1.12 17.78 11.06
N LEU A 153 1.84 17.23 10.06
CA LEU A 153 3.31 17.15 10.10
C LEU A 153 3.98 18.43 9.61
N GLY A 154 3.22 19.35 8.99
CA GLY A 154 3.76 20.61 8.47
C GLY A 154 4.67 20.41 7.26
N GLU A 155 4.51 19.31 6.52
CA GLU A 155 5.32 19.05 5.34
C GLU A 155 5.11 20.14 4.28
N PRO A 156 6.20 20.67 3.68
CA PRO A 156 6.08 21.70 2.68
C PRO A 156 5.32 21.18 1.45
N LEU A 157 4.32 21.94 1.01
CA LEU A 157 3.62 21.67 -0.25
C LEU A 157 4.55 21.92 -1.43
N THR A 158 5.25 20.88 -1.84
CA THR A 158 6.11 20.92 -3.03
C THR A 158 5.27 20.81 -4.30
N LEU A 159 5.81 21.32 -5.41
CA LEU A 159 5.23 21.12 -6.74
C LEU A 159 5.07 19.62 -7.07
N GLY A 160 5.96 18.76 -6.56
CA GLY A 160 5.88 17.32 -6.71
C GLY A 160 4.62 16.72 -6.08
N ILE A 161 4.25 17.14 -4.87
CA ILE A 161 3.01 16.72 -4.22
C ILE A 161 1.79 17.26 -4.97
N ALA A 162 1.81 18.55 -5.36
CA ALA A 162 0.69 19.20 -6.02
C ALA A 162 0.34 18.59 -7.40
N ILE A 163 1.35 18.11 -8.14
CA ILE A 163 1.18 17.49 -9.47
C ILE A 163 1.06 15.96 -9.35
N GLY A 164 1.87 15.36 -8.49
CA GLY A 164 1.95 13.92 -8.30
C GLY A 164 0.66 13.34 -7.71
N LEU A 165 0.06 13.98 -6.70
CA LEU A 165 -1.17 13.47 -6.08
C LEU A 165 -2.34 13.37 -7.08
N PRO A 166 -2.69 14.41 -7.86
CA PRO A 166 -3.71 14.29 -8.91
C PRO A 166 -3.40 13.21 -9.94
N LEU A 167 -2.15 13.09 -10.40
CA LEU A 167 -1.74 12.06 -11.35
C LEU A 167 -1.92 10.65 -10.77
N VAL A 168 -1.50 10.42 -9.52
CA VAL A 168 -1.71 9.12 -8.86
C VAL A 168 -3.19 8.79 -8.76
N LEU A 169 -4.03 9.76 -8.35
CA LEU A 169 -5.48 9.56 -8.23
C LEU A 169 -6.14 9.26 -9.58
N ILE A 170 -5.80 10.03 -10.62
CA ILE A 170 -6.31 9.85 -11.98
C ILE A 170 -5.86 8.50 -12.54
N GLY A 171 -4.57 8.19 -12.47
CA GLY A 171 -4.02 6.93 -12.96
C GLY A 171 -4.62 5.72 -12.26
N SER A 172 -4.72 5.81 -10.94
CA SER A 172 -5.38 4.82 -10.09
C SER A 172 -6.86 4.60 -10.45
N TYR A 173 -7.60 5.67 -10.69
CA TYR A 173 -9.00 5.62 -11.12
C TYR A 173 -9.15 4.90 -12.47
N PHE A 174 -8.33 5.26 -13.45
CA PHE A 174 -8.36 4.61 -14.78
C PHE A 174 -7.87 3.16 -14.74
N ALA A 175 -6.93 2.83 -13.85
CA ALA A 175 -6.42 1.47 -13.70
C ALA A 175 -7.38 0.53 -12.95
N GLY A 176 -8.15 1.05 -11.99
CA GLY A 176 -9.07 0.27 -11.16
C GLY A 176 -10.48 0.12 -11.71
N ARG A 177 -10.89 0.95 -12.67
CA ARG A 177 -12.21 0.84 -13.28
C ARG A 177 -12.27 -0.43 -14.14
N LYS A 178 -13.12 -1.40 -13.76
CA LYS A 178 -13.48 -2.50 -14.65
C LYS A 178 -14.11 -1.89 -15.90
N VAL A 179 -13.47 -2.07 -17.05
CA VAL A 179 -14.10 -1.76 -18.34
C VAL A 179 -15.25 -2.76 -18.47
N GLN A 180 -16.47 -2.30 -18.26
CA GLN A 180 -17.66 -3.02 -18.71
C GLN A 180 -17.51 -3.15 -20.23
N ALA A 181 -17.26 -4.37 -20.68
CA ALA A 181 -17.42 -4.75 -22.07
C ALA A 181 -18.92 -4.93 -22.35
#